data_AF-A0AAV0U7G9-F1
#
_entry.id   AF-A0AAV0U7G9-F1
#
_cell.length_a   1.000
_cell.length_b   1.000
_cell.length_c   1.000
_cell.angle_alpha   90.00
_cell.angle_beta   90.00
_cell.angle_gamma   90.00
#
_symmetry.space_group_name_H-M   'P 1'
#
loop_
_entity.id
_entity.type
_entity.pdbx_description
1 polymer ?
#
loop_
_entity_poly.entity_id
_entity_poly.type
_entity_poly.pdbx_seq_one_letter_code
_entity_poly.pdbx_strand_id
1 'polypeptide(L)'
;MGHYHSEEVTLVHKPTLWALLHTPKPQAIYTPYMGDNPALIELSDRCIDTTRRLVGIRSRICYFNEVPVPRPPVMDEARVDSQRQQEEDPVAARNRLHLHQSRRLACEAQKRRLAQHKEREQEEGKAQASGDILGRLSHAIRNMKLAFNFGHVVPTNDSLDHIEYENVCEDLPVSADKKKPEVTLENAQAHLSKDTFGDSLRYVNKLYNRVFGKPKTPDRRRVPSHMPFLLRKSIIREIKDYWAKEVQDTSAHRFRHPQDMQFSFSYFHYLINRAKIHPHTLEEIWREYLDANQNGILDENEVLTAASLAHGDAPSEDFVTEVRECMKSEKHVKVREVPTAEGTLRLTETLTPYITLENLERCPKIRDALVENVRYESEVELMSEKEVTFHMLSDNYNFAWKQMMGTRARRTKFVCINDDMKFPSSAVSQILHELFLSIWPKRSQFELPYHLKNRYAHIDEYNAAQERRQIAVWIALMIPLLVAFVFRAELRAMLAFQDIARARAESASQLAQGFQQAQEKDK
;
A
#
# COMPACT_ATOMS: atom_id res chain seq x y z
N MET A 1 11.05 9.79 25.68
CA MET A 1 12.34 10.15 26.31
C MET A 1 12.27 11.64 26.62
N GLY A 2 12.32 12.05 27.89
CA GLY A 2 12.03 13.44 28.27
C GLY A 2 13.03 14.49 27.79
N HIS A 3 12.65 15.77 27.87
CA HIS A 3 13.58 16.89 27.73
C HIS A 3 14.39 17.05 29.02
N TYR A 4 15.70 17.31 28.85
CA TYR A 4 16.57 17.79 29.93
C TYR A 4 16.56 19.32 29.94
N HIS A 5 16.17 19.90 31.07
CA HIS A 5 16.36 21.32 31.36
C HIS A 5 17.38 21.45 32.50
N SER A 6 18.46 22.18 32.26
CA SER A 6 19.38 22.61 33.32
C SER A 6 18.76 23.81 34.03
N GLU A 7 17.96 23.56 35.06
CA GLU A 7 17.24 24.63 35.78
C GLU A 7 18.17 25.48 36.67
N GLU A 8 19.31 24.94 37.12
CA GLU A 8 20.20 25.65 38.05
C GLU A 8 21.69 25.29 37.88
N VAL A 9 22.55 26.33 37.91
CA VAL A 9 24.02 26.22 38.04
C VAL A 9 24.47 27.07 39.24
N THR A 10 24.96 26.41 40.29
CA THR A 10 25.50 27.11 41.48
C THR A 10 27.02 26.93 41.56
N LEU A 11 27.74 28.05 41.72
CA LEU A 11 29.21 28.08 41.75
C LEU A 11 29.72 28.29 43.18
N VAL A 12 29.94 27.18 43.89
CA VAL A 12 30.42 27.19 45.28
C VAL A 12 31.92 27.46 45.29
N HIS A 13 32.30 28.70 45.59
CA HIS A 13 33.69 29.13 45.70
C HIS A 13 34.38 28.40 46.88
N LYS A 14 35.64 27.98 46.70
CA LYS A 14 36.43 27.41 47.80
C LYS A 14 36.82 28.53 48.79
N PRO A 15 36.69 28.34 50.11
CA PRO A 15 37.08 29.35 51.09
C PRO A 15 38.60 29.54 51.08
N THR A 16 39.05 30.70 50.60
CA THR A 16 40.46 31.12 50.64
C THR A 16 40.69 32.01 51.85
N LEU A 17 41.95 32.09 52.34
CA LEU A 17 42.31 32.97 53.46
C LEU A 17 41.99 34.47 53.21
N TRP A 18 41.84 34.86 51.95
CA TRP A 18 41.41 36.21 51.54
C TRP A 18 39.97 36.55 51.96
N ALA A 19 39.09 35.54 52.06
CA ALA A 19 37.70 35.69 52.48
C ALA A 19 37.51 35.89 54.00
N LEU A 20 38.59 35.82 54.80
CA LEU A 20 38.58 36.25 56.20
C LEU A 20 38.80 37.77 56.36
N LEU A 21 39.23 38.46 55.30
CA LEU A 21 39.58 39.89 55.30
C LEU A 21 38.66 40.75 54.42
N HIS A 22 37.81 40.13 53.60
CA HIS A 22 36.86 40.80 52.70
C HIS A 22 35.51 40.09 52.78
N THR A 23 34.41 40.85 52.67
CA THR A 23 33.07 40.27 52.65
C THR A 23 32.90 39.29 51.47
N PRO A 24 32.22 38.15 51.68
CA PRO A 24 31.96 37.22 50.59
C PRO A 24 31.10 37.90 49.52
N LYS A 25 31.45 37.68 48.24
CA LYS A 25 30.58 38.07 47.13
C LYS A 25 29.23 37.32 47.27
N PRO A 26 28.09 37.96 46.92
CA PRO A 26 26.79 37.29 46.98
C PRO A 26 26.76 36.06 46.06
N GLN A 27 25.90 35.10 46.39
CA GLN A 27 25.69 33.91 45.55
C GLN A 27 25.23 34.33 44.16
N ALA A 28 26.07 34.07 43.15
CA ALA A 28 25.72 34.27 41.76
C ALA A 28 24.86 33.09 41.28
N ILE A 29 23.54 33.22 41.44
CA ILE A 29 22.56 32.33 40.81
C ILE A 29 22.55 32.65 39.32
N TYR A 30 23.09 31.75 38.50
CA TYR A 30 23.09 31.91 37.04
C TYR A 30 21.82 31.31 36.45
N THR A 31 20.88 32.16 36.04
CA THR A 31 19.77 31.74 35.19
C THR A 31 20.28 31.48 33.76
N PRO A 32 19.95 30.34 33.14
CA PRO A 32 20.35 30.06 31.77
C PRO A 32 19.66 31.00 30.78
N TYR A 33 20.38 31.38 29.73
CA TYR A 33 19.93 32.31 28.69
C TYR A 33 18.77 31.73 27.88
N MET A 34 17.64 32.46 27.82
CA MET A 34 16.48 32.12 27.01
C MET A 34 16.26 33.17 25.92
N GLY A 35 16.72 32.90 24.69
CA GLY A 35 16.40 33.70 23.50
C GLY A 35 17.51 33.78 22.44
N ASP A 36 17.33 33.04 21.34
CA ASP A 36 17.69 33.43 19.96
C ASP A 36 19.14 33.80 19.58
N ASN A 37 19.92 32.75 19.25
CA ASN A 37 21.14 32.76 18.40
C ASN A 37 22.42 33.44 18.98
N PRO A 38 23.64 33.16 18.45
CA PRO A 38 23.98 32.36 17.26
C PRO A 38 24.93 31.17 17.53
N ALA A 39 24.90 30.57 18.74
CA ALA A 39 25.89 29.58 19.19
C ALA A 39 25.79 28.16 18.56
N LEU A 40 25.46 28.06 17.28
CA LEU A 40 25.38 26.80 16.51
C LEU A 40 26.76 26.34 15.98
N ILE A 41 27.83 26.66 16.71
CA ILE A 41 29.24 26.67 16.23
C ILE A 41 30.06 25.51 16.86
N GLU A 42 29.41 24.46 17.34
CA GLU A 42 30.07 23.25 17.88
C GLU A 42 29.62 21.94 17.17
N LEU A 43 29.34 22.04 15.87
CA LEU A 43 28.91 20.94 15.01
C LEU A 43 29.67 20.86 13.65
N SER A 44 30.82 21.51 13.52
CA SER A 44 31.60 21.57 12.26
C SER A 44 32.06 20.22 11.73
N ASP A 45 32.36 19.26 12.62
CA ASP A 45 33.14 18.06 12.29
C ASP A 45 32.28 16.80 12.08
N ARG A 46 30.99 16.96 11.74
CA ARG A 46 30.07 15.84 11.48
C ARG A 46 29.20 16.05 10.24
N CYS A 47 29.52 15.32 9.18
CA CYS A 47 28.68 15.25 7.99
C CYS A 47 27.33 14.59 8.31
N ILE A 48 26.24 15.33 8.19
CA ILE A 48 24.88 14.80 8.19
C ILE A 48 24.42 14.68 6.73
N ASP A 49 24.29 13.45 6.22
CA ASP A 49 23.58 13.22 4.97
C ASP A 49 22.08 13.38 5.21
N THR A 50 21.50 14.45 4.65
CA THR A 50 20.08 14.81 4.81
C THR A 50 19.19 14.23 3.70
N THR A 51 19.75 13.46 2.76
CA THR A 51 19.04 13.10 1.52
C THR A 51 18.08 11.91 1.63
N ARG A 52 18.05 11.18 2.75
CA ARG A 52 17.14 10.02 2.94
C ARG A 52 16.51 9.95 4.34
N ARG A 53 15.17 10.07 4.40
CA ARG A 53 14.36 9.69 5.57
C ARG A 53 14.14 8.17 5.58
N LEU A 54 14.80 7.45 6.49
CA LEU A 54 14.40 6.11 6.94
C LEU A 54 14.65 5.98 8.45
N VAL A 55 13.87 5.12 9.11
CA VAL A 55 13.82 5.03 10.58
C VAL A 55 14.86 4.06 11.13
N GLY A 56 15.58 4.48 12.17
CA GLY A 56 16.35 3.58 13.05
C GLY A 56 17.87 3.69 12.91
N ILE A 57 18.51 4.42 13.82
CA ILE A 57 19.97 4.42 13.98
C ILE A 57 20.32 4.08 15.44
N ARG A 58 21.09 3.01 15.64
CA ARG A 58 21.99 2.90 16.80
C ARG A 58 23.37 3.38 16.36
N SER A 59 24.09 4.09 17.22
CA SER A 59 25.44 4.55 16.91
C SER A 59 26.41 3.37 16.75
N ARG A 60 27.33 3.50 15.80
CA ARG A 60 28.50 2.62 15.64
C ARG A 60 29.70 3.47 15.25
N ILE A 61 30.88 3.03 15.68
CA ILE A 61 32.18 3.59 15.29
C ILE A 61 32.65 2.78 14.08
N CYS A 62 33.12 3.45 13.02
CA CYS A 62 33.67 2.81 11.84
C CYS A 62 35.20 2.76 11.93
N TYR A 63 35.79 1.56 11.85
CA TYR A 63 37.23 1.39 11.65
C TYR A 63 37.53 1.22 10.15
N PHE A 64 38.69 1.72 9.71
CA PHE A 64 38.94 1.98 8.29
C PHE A 64 39.34 0.74 7.45
N ASN A 65 39.58 -0.43 8.08
CA ASN A 65 40.02 -1.66 7.39
C ASN A 65 39.58 -2.93 8.15
N GLU A 66 38.39 -3.49 7.88
CA GLU A 66 37.98 -4.83 8.37
C GLU A 66 37.20 -5.66 7.32
N VAL A 67 37.66 -6.90 7.10
CA VAL A 67 37.17 -8.01 6.23
C VAL A 67 37.84 -9.29 6.83
N PRO A 68 37.39 -10.57 6.70
CA PRO A 68 36.23 -11.20 6.02
C PRO A 68 35.09 -11.59 7.02
N VAL A 69 34.31 -12.70 7.04
CA VAL A 69 34.29 -14.05 6.41
C VAL A 69 32.86 -14.61 6.28
N PRO A 70 32.48 -15.32 5.17
CA PRO A 70 31.19 -16.02 5.05
C PRO A 70 31.15 -17.37 5.78
N ARG A 71 29.95 -17.97 5.91
CA ARG A 71 29.74 -19.35 6.41
C ARG A 71 28.75 -20.16 5.54
N PRO A 72 28.79 -21.51 5.59
CA PRO A 72 28.40 -22.40 4.49
C PRO A 72 26.92 -22.85 4.52
N PRO A 73 26.41 -23.58 3.51
CA PRO A 73 24.98 -23.90 3.41
C PRO A 73 24.54 -25.03 4.34
N VAL A 74 23.21 -25.15 4.50
CA VAL A 74 22.56 -26.33 5.08
C VAL A 74 21.59 -26.91 4.06
N MET A 75 21.83 -28.15 3.69
CA MET A 75 20.88 -29.08 3.07
C MET A 75 21.02 -30.40 3.84
N ASP A 76 19.91 -31.05 4.17
CA ASP A 76 19.58 -32.34 3.55
C ASP A 76 18.20 -32.85 3.98
N GLU A 77 17.68 -33.80 3.20
CA GLU A 77 16.36 -34.42 3.38
C GLU A 77 16.37 -35.50 4.49
N ALA A 78 15.19 -35.77 5.06
CA ALA A 78 14.90 -37.06 5.70
C ALA A 78 13.59 -37.64 5.11
N ARG A 79 13.61 -38.93 4.74
CA ARG A 79 12.49 -39.64 4.10
C ARG A 79 11.85 -40.64 5.05
N VAL A 80 10.59 -41.00 4.75
CA VAL A 80 9.90 -42.31 4.89
C VAL A 80 8.40 -41.99 4.90
N ASP A 81 7.62 -42.32 3.88
CA ASP A 81 6.98 -43.63 3.59
C ASP A 81 5.97 -44.09 4.67
N SER A 82 4.79 -44.65 4.35
CA SER A 82 4.22 -45.01 3.04
C SER A 82 2.69 -45.18 3.08
N GLN A 83 2.08 -45.33 1.89
CA GLN A 83 0.79 -45.99 1.59
C GLN A 83 -0.50 -45.61 2.36
N ARG A 84 -1.51 -45.18 1.58
CA ARG A 84 -2.71 -45.99 1.31
C ARG A 84 -3.44 -45.55 0.06
N GLN A 85 -3.88 -46.52 -0.74
CA GLN A 85 -4.80 -46.30 -1.86
C GLN A 85 -6.24 -46.51 -1.37
N GLN A 86 -7.18 -45.70 -1.86
CA GLN A 86 -8.59 -46.03 -1.88
C GLN A 86 -9.27 -45.30 -3.05
N GLU A 87 -10.32 -45.91 -3.60
CA GLU A 87 -10.90 -45.52 -4.89
C GLU A 87 -11.84 -44.31 -4.75
N GLU A 88 -11.70 -43.31 -5.63
CA GLU A 88 -12.55 -42.12 -5.64
C GLU A 88 -13.47 -42.04 -6.87
N ASP A 89 -14.69 -41.57 -6.63
CA ASP A 89 -15.69 -41.20 -7.63
C ASP A 89 -15.07 -40.27 -8.71
N PRO A 90 -15.15 -40.62 -10.02
CA PRO A 90 -14.51 -39.86 -11.09
C PRO A 90 -15.01 -38.41 -11.20
N VAL A 91 -16.22 -38.10 -10.69
CA VAL A 91 -16.74 -36.72 -10.64
C VAL A 91 -16.06 -35.91 -9.54
N ALA A 92 -15.68 -36.54 -8.42
CA ALA A 92 -14.92 -35.88 -7.35
C ALA A 92 -13.47 -35.60 -7.80
N ALA A 93 -12.81 -36.58 -8.42
CA ALA A 93 -11.45 -36.46 -8.93
C ALA A 93 -11.29 -35.28 -9.92
N ARG A 94 -12.23 -35.13 -10.87
CA ARG A 94 -12.22 -34.02 -11.86
C ARG A 94 -12.33 -32.64 -11.21
N ASN A 95 -13.10 -32.51 -10.13
CA ASN A 95 -13.25 -31.25 -9.40
C ASN A 95 -12.02 -30.93 -8.52
N ARG A 96 -11.41 -31.92 -7.86
CA ARG A 96 -10.14 -31.75 -7.15
C ARG A 96 -9.00 -31.37 -8.11
N LEU A 97 -8.95 -32.00 -9.29
CA LEU A 97 -7.96 -31.69 -10.33
C LEU A 97 -8.04 -30.20 -10.74
N HIS A 98 -9.23 -29.69 -11.01
CA HIS A 98 -9.43 -28.26 -11.31
C HIS A 98 -9.01 -27.35 -10.16
N LEU A 99 -9.37 -27.67 -8.90
CA LEU A 99 -9.02 -26.84 -7.75
C LEU A 99 -7.50 -26.82 -7.49
N HIS A 100 -6.83 -27.98 -7.59
CA HIS A 100 -5.37 -28.07 -7.54
C HIS A 100 -4.72 -27.33 -8.70
N GLN A 101 -5.27 -27.40 -9.92
CA GLN A 101 -4.74 -26.67 -11.07
C GLN A 101 -4.87 -25.15 -10.89
N SER A 102 -6.01 -24.65 -10.42
CA SER A 102 -6.21 -23.23 -10.09
C SER A 102 -5.28 -22.77 -8.97
N ARG A 103 -5.14 -23.52 -7.88
CA ARG A 103 -4.22 -23.17 -6.78
C ARG A 103 -2.75 -23.25 -7.18
N ARG A 104 -2.38 -24.24 -7.99
CA ARG A 104 -1.05 -24.36 -8.59
C ARG A 104 -0.74 -23.17 -9.49
N LEU A 105 -1.66 -22.75 -10.35
CA LEU A 105 -1.51 -21.55 -11.18
C LEU A 105 -1.38 -20.27 -10.32
N ALA A 106 -2.12 -20.17 -9.22
CA ALA A 106 -2.01 -19.05 -8.28
C ALA A 106 -0.65 -19.04 -7.55
N CYS A 107 -0.17 -20.18 -7.04
CA CYS A 107 1.13 -20.28 -6.40
C CYS A 107 2.30 -20.13 -7.39
N GLU A 108 2.17 -20.63 -8.64
CA GLU A 108 3.11 -20.35 -9.71
C GLU A 108 3.13 -18.85 -10.05
N ALA A 109 1.99 -18.16 -10.06
CA ALA A 109 1.93 -16.71 -10.24
C ALA A 109 2.57 -15.94 -9.06
N GLN A 110 2.34 -16.37 -7.81
CA GLN A 110 2.98 -15.82 -6.61
C GLN A 110 4.51 -16.00 -6.67
N LYS A 111 4.98 -17.21 -7.00
CA LYS A 111 6.41 -17.53 -7.19
C LYS A 111 7.04 -16.75 -8.34
N ARG A 112 6.33 -16.56 -9.47
CA ARG A 112 6.78 -15.71 -10.59
C ARG A 112 6.90 -14.23 -10.19
N ARG A 113 5.96 -13.70 -9.40
CA ARG A 113 6.04 -12.32 -8.85
C ARG A 113 7.23 -12.16 -7.89
N LEU A 114 7.43 -13.12 -6.98
CA LEU A 114 8.58 -13.14 -6.06
C LEU A 114 9.92 -13.30 -6.79
N ALA A 115 9.98 -14.10 -7.86
CA ALA A 115 11.14 -14.20 -8.73
C ALA A 115 11.42 -12.86 -9.43
N GLN A 116 10.41 -12.24 -10.05
CA GLN A 116 10.53 -10.92 -10.68
C GLN A 116 10.91 -9.81 -9.69
N HIS A 117 10.49 -9.91 -8.43
CA HIS A 117 10.93 -9.00 -7.37
C HIS A 117 12.42 -9.16 -7.10
N LYS A 118 12.89 -10.40 -6.88
CA LYS A 118 14.31 -10.70 -6.68
C LYS A 118 15.18 -10.40 -7.90
N GLU A 119 14.63 -10.53 -9.11
CA GLU A 119 15.28 -10.10 -10.34
C GLU A 119 15.44 -8.57 -10.37
N ARG A 120 14.42 -7.79 -9.98
CA ARG A 120 14.54 -6.32 -9.85
C ARG A 120 15.52 -5.91 -8.76
N GLU A 121 15.44 -6.49 -7.55
CA GLU A 121 16.38 -6.23 -6.47
C GLU A 121 17.83 -6.53 -6.89
N GLN A 122 18.03 -7.59 -7.68
CA GLN A 122 19.33 -7.88 -8.28
C GLN A 122 19.70 -6.96 -9.44
N GLU A 123 18.78 -6.51 -10.29
CA GLU A 123 19.06 -5.56 -11.38
C GLU A 123 19.38 -4.16 -10.84
N GLU A 124 18.67 -3.71 -9.80
CA GLU A 124 18.91 -2.44 -9.11
C GLU A 124 20.21 -2.48 -8.31
N GLY A 125 20.47 -3.56 -7.57
CA GLY A 125 21.75 -3.80 -6.91
C GLY A 125 22.92 -3.90 -7.88
N LYS A 126 22.73 -4.56 -9.04
CA LYS A 126 23.72 -4.58 -10.12
C LYS A 126 23.89 -3.20 -10.76
N ALA A 127 22.83 -2.43 -10.96
CA ALA A 127 22.90 -1.07 -11.52
C ALA A 127 23.63 -0.09 -10.58
N GLN A 128 23.54 -0.27 -9.27
CA GLN A 128 24.34 0.47 -8.28
C GLN A 128 25.80 -0.01 -8.23
N ALA A 129 26.07 -1.31 -8.45
CA ALA A 129 27.43 -1.86 -8.43
C ALA A 129 28.21 -1.66 -9.74
N SER A 130 27.55 -1.74 -10.89
CA SER A 130 28.17 -1.62 -12.23
C SER A 130 28.10 -0.19 -12.75
N GLY A 131 28.91 0.70 -12.17
CA GLY A 131 29.07 2.09 -12.59
C GLY A 131 29.74 2.28 -13.97
N ASP A 132 29.78 1.27 -14.84
CA ASP A 132 30.43 1.33 -16.15
C ASP A 132 29.75 0.48 -17.24
N ILE A 133 29.83 0.98 -18.49
CA ILE A 133 29.45 0.44 -19.81
C ILE A 133 28.21 -0.47 -19.93
N LEU A 134 28.11 -1.59 -19.20
CA LEU A 134 27.09 -2.64 -19.40
C LEU A 134 25.65 -2.11 -19.26
N GLY A 135 25.44 -1.19 -18.31
CA GLY A 135 24.15 -0.52 -18.10
C GLY A 135 23.72 0.39 -19.26
N ARG A 136 24.66 0.88 -20.09
CA ARG A 136 24.34 1.61 -21.33
C ARG A 136 23.90 0.66 -22.45
N LEU A 137 24.49 -0.54 -22.52
CA LEU A 137 24.12 -1.55 -23.51
C LEU A 137 22.72 -2.14 -23.22
N SER A 138 22.40 -2.41 -21.95
CA SER A 138 21.04 -2.85 -21.57
C SER A 138 19.99 -1.76 -21.85
N HIS A 139 20.31 -0.48 -21.59
CA HIS A 139 19.46 0.64 -21.98
C HIS A 139 19.29 0.77 -23.50
N ALA A 140 20.33 0.56 -24.30
CA ALA A 140 20.24 0.57 -25.75
C ALA A 140 19.30 -0.54 -26.27
N ILE A 141 19.43 -1.77 -25.74
CA ILE A 141 18.56 -2.90 -26.09
C ILE A 141 17.10 -2.66 -25.63
N ARG A 142 16.90 -2.05 -24.46
CA ARG A 142 15.57 -1.68 -23.94
C ARG A 142 14.91 -0.59 -24.80
N ASN A 143 15.68 0.43 -25.19
CA ASN A 143 15.23 1.49 -26.10
C ASN A 143 14.95 0.96 -27.51
N MET A 144 15.71 -0.03 -27.99
CA MET A 144 15.47 -0.70 -29.27
C MET A 144 14.16 -1.52 -29.26
N LYS A 145 13.84 -2.22 -28.17
CA LYS A 145 12.52 -2.87 -27.98
C LYS A 145 11.35 -1.87 -27.96
N LEU A 146 11.57 -0.66 -27.42
CA LEU A 146 10.61 0.44 -27.46
C LEU A 146 10.45 1.01 -28.88
N ALA A 147 11.55 1.25 -29.60
CA ALA A 147 11.53 1.75 -30.99
C ALA A 147 10.83 0.79 -31.96
N PHE A 148 10.98 -0.53 -31.76
CA PHE A 148 10.24 -1.56 -32.52
C PHE A 148 8.83 -1.86 -31.96
N ASN A 149 8.26 -0.97 -31.14
CA ASN A 149 6.85 -0.96 -30.73
C ASN A 149 6.35 -2.29 -30.12
N PHE A 150 7.20 -2.94 -29.29
CA PHE A 150 6.85 -4.14 -28.53
C PHE A 150 6.45 -3.84 -27.07
N GLY A 151 6.38 -2.57 -26.67
CA GLY A 151 5.91 -2.12 -25.36
C GLY A 151 4.47 -1.61 -25.40
N HIS A 152 3.59 -2.24 -24.63
CA HIS A 152 2.31 -1.67 -24.24
C HIS A 152 2.28 -1.63 -22.70
N VAL A 153 1.91 -0.48 -22.12
CA VAL A 153 2.08 -0.09 -20.71
C VAL A 153 3.53 0.30 -20.35
N VAL A 154 3.65 1.48 -19.72
CA VAL A 154 4.82 2.00 -19.00
C VAL A 154 4.53 1.81 -17.51
N PRO A 155 5.49 1.44 -16.64
CA PRO A 155 5.21 1.20 -15.22
C PRO A 155 4.72 2.48 -14.52
N THR A 156 3.68 2.35 -13.70
CA THR A 156 3.38 3.36 -12.68
C THR A 156 4.39 3.24 -11.55
N ASN A 157 4.87 4.38 -11.04
CA ASN A 157 5.92 4.42 -10.02
C ASN A 157 5.31 4.46 -8.61
N ASP A 158 4.30 3.63 -8.38
CA ASP A 158 3.53 3.55 -7.13
C ASP A 158 4.15 2.50 -6.21
N SER A 159 4.75 2.93 -5.11
CA SER A 159 5.22 2.05 -4.02
C SER A 159 4.03 1.50 -3.22
N LEU A 160 3.39 0.46 -3.76
CA LEU A 160 2.41 -0.37 -3.04
C LEU A 160 3.13 -1.32 -2.06
N ASP A 161 3.76 -0.73 -1.06
CA ASP A 161 4.46 -1.44 -0.01
C ASP A 161 3.49 -2.33 0.79
N HIS A 162 3.91 -3.58 1.01
CA HIS A 162 3.38 -4.52 2.00
C HIS A 162 1.86 -4.59 2.18
N ILE A 163 1.13 -4.88 1.09
CA ILE A 163 -0.07 -5.72 1.23
C ILE A 163 0.42 -7.16 1.43
N GLU A 164 0.45 -7.61 2.68
CA GLU A 164 0.57 -9.04 2.98
C GLU A 164 -0.68 -9.75 2.45
N TYR A 165 -0.47 -10.57 1.41
CA TYR A 165 -1.45 -11.54 0.96
C TYR A 165 -1.19 -12.86 1.69
N GLU A 166 -2.25 -13.40 2.29
CA GLU A 166 -2.26 -14.73 2.93
C GLU A 166 -1.62 -15.79 2.02
N ASN A 167 -0.72 -16.62 2.55
CA ASN A 167 0.27 -17.31 1.73
C ASN A 167 -0.33 -18.49 0.93
N VAL A 168 -0.78 -18.22 -0.29
CA VAL A 168 -1.46 -19.20 -1.17
C VAL A 168 -0.60 -20.45 -1.45
N CYS A 169 0.73 -20.31 -1.36
CA CYS A 169 1.72 -21.38 -1.53
C CYS A 169 1.99 -22.23 -0.27
N GLU A 170 1.57 -21.84 0.93
CA GLU A 170 1.58 -22.75 2.09
C GLU A 170 0.55 -23.85 1.87
N ASP A 171 0.87 -25.10 2.19
CA ASP A 171 -0.14 -26.15 2.22
C ASP A 171 -1.18 -25.81 3.30
N LEU A 172 -2.46 -26.04 2.99
CA LEU A 172 -3.47 -25.95 4.06
C LEU A 172 -3.13 -27.02 5.09
N PRO A 173 -3.21 -26.73 6.41
CA PRO A 173 -3.13 -27.78 7.41
C PRO A 173 -4.17 -28.84 7.05
N VAL A 174 -3.76 -30.12 7.07
CA VAL A 174 -4.57 -31.24 6.58
C VAL A 174 -5.77 -31.45 7.51
N SER A 175 -6.81 -30.62 7.33
CA SER A 175 -8.03 -30.69 8.10
C SER A 175 -8.77 -31.95 7.69
N ALA A 176 -8.71 -32.96 8.55
CA ALA A 176 -9.38 -34.25 8.38
C ALA A 176 -10.81 -34.06 7.85
N ASP A 177 -11.19 -34.90 6.90
CA ASP A 177 -12.33 -34.76 5.98
C ASP A 177 -13.39 -33.74 6.41
N LYS A 178 -13.21 -32.49 5.94
CA LYS A 178 -14.33 -31.56 5.78
C LYS A 178 -15.26 -32.15 4.72
N LYS A 179 -16.14 -33.05 5.18
CA LYS A 179 -17.33 -33.52 4.47
C LYS A 179 -17.92 -32.33 3.71
N LYS A 180 -18.26 -32.52 2.44
CA LYS A 180 -19.03 -31.52 1.66
C LYS A 180 -20.16 -31.02 2.58
N PRO A 181 -20.29 -29.69 2.82
CA PRO A 181 -21.27 -29.19 3.77
C PRO A 181 -22.63 -29.77 3.41
N GLU A 182 -23.22 -30.49 4.35
CA GLU A 182 -24.42 -31.27 4.10
C GLU A 182 -25.52 -30.32 3.63
N VAL A 183 -26.08 -30.59 2.45
CA VAL A 183 -27.05 -29.68 1.83
C VAL A 183 -28.35 -29.79 2.61
N THR A 184 -28.46 -28.96 3.65
CA THR A 184 -29.62 -28.92 4.52
C THR A 184 -30.86 -28.62 3.70
N LEU A 185 -32.00 -29.17 4.13
CA LEU A 185 -33.29 -28.89 3.49
C LEU A 185 -33.61 -27.38 3.54
N GLU A 186 -33.12 -26.67 4.57
CA GLU A 186 -33.18 -25.21 4.65
C GLU A 186 -32.37 -24.52 3.54
N ASN A 187 -31.09 -24.87 3.34
CA ASN A 187 -30.26 -24.28 2.28
C ASN A 187 -30.80 -24.60 0.87
N ALA A 188 -31.32 -25.81 0.67
CA ALA A 188 -31.97 -26.20 -0.58
C ALA A 188 -33.23 -25.37 -0.85
N GLN A 189 -34.08 -25.13 0.17
CA GLN A 189 -35.25 -24.26 0.06
C GLN A 189 -34.86 -22.78 -0.10
N ALA A 190 -33.78 -22.33 0.54
CA ALA A 190 -33.31 -20.96 0.47
C ALA A 190 -32.80 -20.60 -0.94
N HIS A 191 -32.19 -21.56 -1.67
CA HIS A 191 -31.88 -21.43 -3.09
C HIS A 191 -33.12 -21.44 -4.02
N LEU A 192 -34.32 -21.74 -3.52
CA LEU A 192 -35.59 -21.57 -4.24
C LEU A 192 -36.20 -20.16 -4.04
N SER A 193 -35.61 -19.27 -3.23
CA SER A 193 -36.10 -17.89 -3.14
C SER A 193 -35.92 -17.15 -4.45
N LYS A 194 -36.99 -16.47 -4.89
CA LYS A 194 -37.01 -15.63 -6.10
C LYS A 194 -36.26 -14.32 -5.92
N ASP A 195 -35.96 -13.92 -4.68
CA ASP A 195 -35.21 -12.71 -4.35
C ASP A 195 -34.28 -12.94 -3.15
N THR A 196 -33.22 -13.73 -3.40
CA THR A 196 -32.16 -13.99 -2.41
C THR A 196 -31.43 -12.71 -1.96
N PHE A 197 -31.54 -11.59 -2.70
CA PHE A 197 -30.97 -10.30 -2.33
C PHE A 197 -31.88 -9.53 -1.36
N GLY A 198 -33.16 -9.39 -1.67
CA GLY A 198 -34.15 -8.81 -0.77
C GLY A 198 -34.30 -9.59 0.53
N ASP A 199 -34.23 -10.92 0.49
CA ASP A 199 -34.28 -11.74 1.70
C ASP A 199 -33.04 -11.58 2.59
N SER A 200 -31.83 -11.50 2.01
CA SER A 200 -30.60 -11.25 2.80
C SER A 200 -30.52 -9.82 3.34
N LEU A 201 -31.06 -8.82 2.63
CA LEU A 201 -31.31 -7.48 3.20
C LEU A 201 -32.28 -7.54 4.39
N ARG A 202 -33.34 -8.33 4.30
CA ARG A 202 -34.30 -8.54 5.40
C ARG A 202 -33.67 -9.31 6.57
N TYR A 203 -32.74 -10.22 6.30
CA TYR A 203 -31.96 -10.95 7.30
C TYR A 203 -31.06 -10.00 8.12
N VAL A 204 -30.16 -9.23 7.47
CA VAL A 204 -29.30 -8.28 8.18
C VAL A 204 -30.12 -7.23 8.93
N ASN A 205 -31.23 -6.74 8.35
CA ASN A 205 -32.10 -5.81 9.07
C ASN A 205 -32.77 -6.45 10.31
N LYS A 206 -33.03 -7.77 10.36
CA LYS A 206 -33.46 -8.45 11.59
C LYS A 206 -32.35 -8.46 12.64
N LEU A 207 -31.11 -8.79 12.28
CA LEU A 207 -29.96 -8.73 13.18
C LEU A 207 -29.78 -7.32 13.75
N TYR A 208 -29.81 -6.31 12.88
CA TYR A 208 -29.59 -4.91 13.26
C TYR A 208 -30.78 -4.32 14.03
N ASN A 209 -32.00 -4.85 13.88
CA ASN A 209 -33.12 -4.52 14.77
C ASN A 209 -32.98 -5.15 16.17
N ARG A 210 -32.32 -6.31 16.30
CA ARG A 210 -32.03 -6.93 17.60
C ARG A 210 -30.94 -6.18 18.36
N VAL A 211 -29.88 -5.76 17.66
CA VAL A 211 -28.70 -5.13 18.25
C VAL A 211 -28.89 -3.62 18.45
N PHE A 212 -29.28 -2.89 17.41
CA PHE A 212 -29.36 -1.41 17.44
C PHE A 212 -30.75 -0.85 17.73
N GLY A 213 -31.74 -1.73 17.94
CA GLY A 213 -33.15 -1.39 17.95
C GLY A 213 -33.70 -1.00 16.55
N LYS A 214 -34.95 -0.54 16.52
CA LYS A 214 -35.55 0.08 15.33
C LYS A 214 -34.91 1.47 15.09
N PRO A 215 -34.82 1.95 13.83
CA PRO A 215 -34.42 3.34 13.58
C PRO A 215 -35.39 4.32 14.26
N LYS A 216 -34.88 5.50 14.66
CA LYS A 216 -35.69 6.58 15.27
C LYS A 216 -36.61 7.30 14.27
N THR A 217 -36.27 7.25 12.99
CA THR A 217 -37.09 7.76 11.89
C THR A 217 -38.32 6.87 11.64
N PRO A 218 -39.45 7.42 11.14
CA PRO A 218 -40.58 6.60 10.68
C PRO A 218 -40.18 5.69 9.51
N ASP A 219 -39.18 6.11 8.73
CA ASP A 219 -38.53 5.32 7.70
C ASP A 219 -37.76 4.12 8.29
N ARG A 220 -38.01 2.95 7.71
CA ARG A 220 -37.19 1.74 7.91
C ARG A 220 -35.79 1.96 7.32
N ARG A 221 -34.79 1.20 7.78
CA ARG A 221 -33.44 1.16 7.17
C ARG A 221 -33.55 0.97 5.65
N ARG A 222 -33.28 2.03 4.87
CA ARG A 222 -33.25 2.00 3.40
C ARG A 222 -32.01 1.25 2.91
N VAL A 223 -32.06 0.73 1.70
CA VAL A 223 -30.89 0.13 1.03
C VAL A 223 -29.99 1.28 0.53
N PRO A 224 -28.66 1.25 0.75
CA PRO A 224 -27.76 2.21 0.14
C PRO A 224 -27.88 2.20 -1.39
N SER A 225 -28.03 3.37 -2.01
CA SER A 225 -28.07 3.50 -3.48
C SER A 225 -26.79 2.96 -4.13
N HIS A 226 -26.89 2.56 -5.40
CA HIS A 226 -25.77 1.96 -6.15
C HIS A 226 -24.70 3.01 -6.56
N MET A 227 -23.96 3.49 -5.57
CA MET A 227 -22.85 4.45 -5.67
C MET A 227 -21.50 3.75 -5.38
N PRO A 228 -20.35 4.31 -5.78
CA PRO A 228 -19.05 3.80 -5.33
C PRO A 228 -18.91 3.94 -3.81
N PHE A 229 -18.48 2.86 -3.14
CA PHE A 229 -18.25 2.83 -1.70
C PHE A 229 -16.75 2.79 -1.39
N LEU A 230 -16.26 3.74 -0.59
CA LEU A 230 -14.94 3.66 0.05
C LEU A 230 -15.13 3.03 1.44
N LEU A 231 -14.30 2.04 1.77
CA LEU A 231 -14.51 1.16 2.95
C LEU A 231 -13.27 1.13 3.83
N ARG A 232 -13.39 1.52 5.11
CA ARG A 232 -12.29 1.47 6.08
C ARG A 232 -12.07 0.03 6.55
N LYS A 233 -10.84 -0.48 6.43
CA LYS A 233 -10.52 -1.88 6.79
C LYS A 233 -10.73 -2.21 8.27
N SER A 234 -10.61 -1.25 9.20
CA SER A 234 -10.90 -1.46 10.64
C SER A 234 -12.38 -1.76 10.87
N ILE A 235 -13.27 -0.88 10.40
CA ILE A 235 -14.73 -1.03 10.47
C ILE A 235 -15.18 -2.39 9.88
N ILE A 236 -14.57 -2.83 8.78
CA ILE A 236 -14.84 -4.16 8.22
C ILE A 236 -14.40 -5.29 9.14
N ARG A 237 -13.27 -5.16 9.87
CA ARG A 237 -12.88 -6.15 10.90
C ARG A 237 -13.88 -6.15 12.05
N GLU A 238 -14.21 -5.00 12.62
CA GLU A 238 -15.21 -4.89 13.71
C GLU A 238 -16.54 -5.58 13.38
N ILE A 239 -17.07 -5.37 12.17
CA ILE A 239 -18.29 -6.05 11.68
C ILE A 239 -18.08 -7.57 11.58
N LYS A 240 -16.91 -8.02 11.12
CA LYS A 240 -16.57 -9.45 11.07
C LYS A 240 -16.36 -10.07 12.45
N ASP A 241 -15.86 -9.31 13.41
CA ASP A 241 -15.54 -9.81 14.75
C ASP A 241 -16.83 -9.87 15.60
N TYR A 242 -17.74 -8.90 15.44
CA TYR A 242 -19.04 -8.88 16.11
C TYR A 242 -20.06 -9.89 15.53
N TRP A 243 -20.11 -10.06 14.20
CA TRP A 243 -20.95 -11.04 13.51
C TRP A 243 -20.14 -12.19 12.89
N ALA A 244 -19.18 -12.71 13.65
CA ALA A 244 -18.25 -13.74 13.19
C ALA A 244 -18.95 -14.97 12.60
N LYS A 245 -20.05 -15.43 13.23
CA LYS A 245 -20.84 -16.54 12.72
C LYS A 245 -21.51 -16.19 11.38
N GLU A 246 -22.29 -15.12 11.34
CA GLU A 246 -23.07 -14.78 10.15
C GLU A 246 -22.17 -14.44 8.95
N VAL A 247 -20.99 -13.86 9.19
CA VAL A 247 -19.96 -13.68 8.17
C VAL A 247 -19.35 -15.03 7.74
N GLN A 248 -19.04 -15.93 8.68
CA GLN A 248 -18.53 -17.26 8.36
C GLN A 248 -19.53 -18.03 7.49
N ASP A 249 -20.81 -18.09 7.89
CA ASP A 249 -21.91 -18.69 7.13
C ASP A 249 -22.00 -18.07 5.72
N THR A 250 -22.01 -16.74 5.61
CA THR A 250 -21.99 -16.01 4.33
C THR A 250 -20.81 -16.43 3.44
N SER A 251 -19.61 -16.59 4.00
CA SER A 251 -18.42 -16.99 3.25
C SER A 251 -18.37 -18.49 2.89
N ALA A 252 -19.21 -19.33 3.51
CA ALA A 252 -19.38 -20.73 3.13
C ALA A 252 -20.31 -20.89 1.91
N HIS A 253 -21.16 -19.90 1.62
CA HIS A 253 -22.07 -19.94 0.48
C HIS A 253 -21.35 -19.64 -0.85
N ARG A 254 -21.36 -20.60 -1.77
CA ARG A 254 -20.82 -20.43 -3.14
C ARG A 254 -21.65 -19.47 -4.00
N PHE A 255 -22.94 -19.35 -3.72
CA PHE A 255 -23.90 -18.52 -4.45
C PHE A 255 -24.80 -17.79 -3.44
N ARG A 256 -25.27 -16.58 -3.81
CA ARG A 256 -26.04 -15.70 -2.92
C ARG A 256 -27.18 -16.44 -2.20
N HIS A 257 -27.19 -16.35 -0.88
CA HIS A 257 -28.10 -17.02 0.02
C HIS A 257 -29.02 -16.00 0.75
N PRO A 258 -30.30 -16.32 1.01
CA PRO A 258 -31.21 -15.52 1.83
C PRO A 258 -30.73 -15.14 3.25
N GLN A 259 -29.65 -15.75 3.75
CA GLN A 259 -29.07 -15.48 5.07
C GLN A 259 -27.67 -14.81 4.99
N ASP A 260 -27.29 -14.30 3.80
CA ASP A 260 -26.01 -13.59 3.63
C ASP A 260 -25.98 -12.24 4.37
N MET A 261 -24.79 -11.89 4.90
CA MET A 261 -24.44 -10.57 5.36
C MET A 261 -24.27 -9.62 4.16
N GLN A 262 -25.35 -8.92 3.80
CA GLN A 262 -25.33 -7.92 2.72
C GLN A 262 -24.34 -6.78 3.01
N PHE A 263 -23.23 -6.78 2.29
CA PHE A 263 -21.99 -6.09 2.66
C PHE A 263 -22.15 -4.56 2.79
N SER A 264 -22.71 -3.89 1.78
CA SER A 264 -22.92 -2.43 1.81
C SER A 264 -23.98 -2.03 2.85
N PHE A 265 -25.09 -2.77 2.93
CA PHE A 265 -26.13 -2.53 3.93
C PHE A 265 -25.58 -2.69 5.35
N SER A 266 -24.75 -3.71 5.59
CA SER A 266 -24.07 -3.93 6.87
C SER A 266 -23.16 -2.76 7.19
N TYR A 267 -22.26 -2.38 6.29
CA TYR A 267 -21.28 -1.30 6.52
C TYR A 267 -21.92 0.04 6.89
N PHE A 268 -22.86 0.55 6.09
CA PHE A 268 -23.45 1.87 6.37
C PHE A 268 -24.37 1.86 7.59
N HIS A 269 -25.19 0.82 7.79
CA HIS A 269 -26.04 0.74 8.98
C HIS A 269 -25.26 0.38 10.25
N TYR A 270 -24.07 -0.21 10.15
CA TYR A 270 -23.11 -0.30 11.25
C TYR A 270 -22.57 1.08 11.60
N LEU A 271 -22.00 1.84 10.65
CA LEU A 271 -21.46 3.18 10.90
C LEU A 271 -22.48 4.12 11.56
N ILE A 272 -23.72 4.16 11.05
CA ILE A 272 -24.84 4.95 11.64
C ILE A 272 -25.15 4.56 13.10
N ASN A 273 -24.68 3.41 13.58
CA ASN A 273 -24.99 2.87 14.91
C ASN A 273 -23.76 2.41 15.73
N ARG A 274 -22.51 2.63 15.27
CA ARG A 274 -21.26 2.07 15.86
C ARG A 274 -21.19 2.32 17.38
N ALA A 275 -21.42 3.58 17.76
CA ALA A 275 -21.46 4.08 19.14
C ALA A 275 -22.39 3.31 20.11
N LYS A 276 -23.35 2.50 19.61
CA LYS A 276 -24.25 1.70 20.46
C LYS A 276 -23.65 0.39 20.96
N ILE A 277 -22.58 -0.10 20.32
CA ILE A 277 -21.95 -1.41 20.63
C ILE A 277 -20.44 -1.34 20.74
N HIS A 278 -19.82 -0.32 20.15
CA HIS A 278 -18.39 -0.04 20.26
C HIS A 278 -18.26 1.40 20.80
N PRO A 279 -18.32 1.60 22.13
CA PRO A 279 -18.07 2.90 22.80
C PRO A 279 -16.59 3.31 22.65
N HIS A 280 -16.27 4.60 22.84
CA HIS A 280 -14.93 5.12 22.56
C HIS A 280 -13.92 4.50 23.52
N THR A 281 -12.96 3.74 22.98
CA THR A 281 -11.81 3.28 23.77
C THR A 281 -10.82 4.43 23.99
N LEU A 282 -10.04 4.39 25.06
CA LEU A 282 -9.07 5.46 25.36
C LEU A 282 -8.01 5.56 24.26
N GLU A 283 -7.67 4.41 23.67
CA GLU A 283 -6.73 4.22 22.59
C GLU A 283 -7.23 4.78 21.25
N GLU A 284 -8.55 4.77 21.01
CA GLU A 284 -9.20 5.51 19.92
C GLU A 284 -9.21 7.01 20.21
N ILE A 285 -9.62 7.44 21.42
CA ILE A 285 -9.62 8.86 21.80
C ILE A 285 -8.22 9.46 21.63
N TRP A 286 -7.20 8.76 22.11
CA TRP A 286 -5.80 9.12 21.94
C TRP A 286 -5.43 9.30 20.47
N ARG A 287 -5.63 8.28 19.63
CA ARG A 287 -5.17 8.27 18.23
C ARG A 287 -5.97 9.17 17.30
N GLU A 288 -7.27 9.37 17.56
CA GLU A 288 -8.18 10.09 16.67
C GLU A 288 -8.37 11.55 17.08
N TYR A 289 -8.19 11.91 18.36
CA TYR A 289 -8.48 13.27 18.86
C TYR A 289 -7.36 13.96 19.68
N LEU A 290 -6.37 13.23 20.24
CA LEU A 290 -5.34 13.82 21.11
C LEU A 290 -3.94 13.87 20.45
N ASP A 291 -3.42 12.73 20.03
CA ASP A 291 -2.11 12.55 19.37
C ASP A 291 -2.28 12.88 17.87
N ALA A 292 -2.66 14.12 17.59
CA ALA A 292 -3.06 14.60 16.27
C ALA A 292 -1.92 14.52 15.24
N ASN A 293 -0.68 14.55 15.72
CA ASN A 293 0.53 14.43 14.92
C ASN A 293 1.11 12.98 14.86
N GLN A 294 0.52 12.04 15.60
CA GLN A 294 0.82 10.60 15.62
C GLN A 294 2.26 10.24 16.01
N ASN A 295 2.81 10.93 17.01
CA ASN A 295 4.16 10.68 17.53
C ASN A 295 4.18 9.82 18.82
N GLY A 296 3.03 9.59 19.46
CA GLY A 296 2.91 8.82 20.72
C GLY A 296 3.08 9.63 22.01
N ILE A 297 3.08 10.97 21.92
CA ILE A 297 3.30 11.94 23.00
C ILE A 297 2.30 13.10 22.81
N LEU A 298 1.73 13.64 23.89
CA LEU A 298 0.99 14.91 23.82
C LEU A 298 1.91 16.10 24.07
N ASP A 299 1.84 17.11 23.19
CA ASP A 299 2.33 18.46 23.46
C ASP A 299 1.34 19.30 24.32
N GLU A 300 1.70 20.53 24.67
CA GLU A 300 0.86 21.40 25.52
C GLU A 300 -0.49 21.79 24.87
N ASN A 301 -0.57 21.86 23.54
CA ASN A 301 -1.83 22.09 22.80
C ASN A 301 -2.70 20.83 22.79
N GLU A 302 -2.07 19.66 22.67
CA GLU A 302 -2.74 18.37 22.73
C GLU A 302 -3.24 18.06 24.16
N VAL A 303 -2.53 18.52 25.21
CA VAL A 303 -2.99 18.54 26.60
C VAL A 303 -4.16 19.52 26.81
N LEU A 304 -4.12 20.73 26.22
CA LEU A 304 -5.25 21.66 26.23
C LEU A 304 -6.49 21.07 25.52
N THR A 305 -6.26 20.30 24.46
CA THR A 305 -7.31 19.56 23.74
C THR A 305 -7.89 18.45 24.62
N ALA A 306 -7.05 17.67 25.31
CA ALA A 306 -7.48 16.67 26.29
C ALA A 306 -8.30 17.28 27.44
N ALA A 307 -7.88 18.42 27.99
CA ALA A 307 -8.64 19.13 29.03
C ALA A 307 -10.00 19.64 28.51
N SER A 308 -10.04 20.17 27.30
CA SER A 308 -11.28 20.66 26.68
C SER A 308 -12.27 19.53 26.37
N LEU A 309 -11.78 18.39 25.88
CA LEU A 309 -12.60 17.20 25.62
C LEU A 309 -13.07 16.53 26.91
N ALA A 310 -12.23 16.48 27.95
CA ALA A 310 -12.61 15.95 29.27
C ALA A 310 -13.68 16.82 29.95
N HIS A 311 -13.65 18.14 29.75
CA HIS A 311 -14.65 19.07 30.27
C HIS A 311 -15.94 19.11 29.41
N GLY A 312 -15.85 18.81 28.11
CA GLY A 312 -16.99 18.78 27.17
C GLY A 312 -17.40 20.15 26.61
N ASP A 313 -16.77 21.23 27.09
CA ASP A 313 -16.87 22.63 26.67
C ASP A 313 -15.58 23.36 27.09
N ALA A 314 -15.45 24.68 26.86
CA ALA A 314 -14.29 25.48 27.24
C ALA A 314 -13.92 25.32 28.75
N PRO A 315 -12.72 24.80 29.08
CA PRO A 315 -12.33 24.51 30.47
C PRO A 315 -11.82 25.76 31.21
N SER A 316 -11.86 25.73 32.55
CA SER A 316 -11.20 26.74 33.38
C SER A 316 -9.69 26.51 33.47
N GLU A 317 -8.92 27.56 33.77
CA GLU A 317 -7.47 27.47 33.97
C GLU A 317 -7.10 26.53 35.14
N ASP A 318 -7.93 26.49 36.18
CA ASP A 318 -7.81 25.55 37.30
C ASP A 318 -7.94 24.09 36.82
N PHE A 319 -8.93 23.79 35.96
CA PHE A 319 -9.16 22.44 35.45
C PHE A 319 -8.06 22.01 34.46
N VAL A 320 -7.60 22.92 33.60
CA VAL A 320 -6.41 22.69 32.75
C VAL A 320 -5.19 22.37 33.62
N THR A 321 -5.07 23.02 34.78
CA THR A 321 -3.98 22.77 35.73
C THR A 321 -4.14 21.41 36.44
N GLU A 322 -5.34 21.01 36.87
CA GLU A 322 -5.60 19.65 37.40
C GLU A 322 -5.28 18.56 36.37
N VAL A 323 -5.72 18.74 35.11
CA VAL A 323 -5.43 17.80 34.01
C VAL A 323 -3.92 17.70 33.76
N ARG A 324 -3.24 18.84 33.61
CA ARG A 324 -1.77 18.86 33.44
C ARG A 324 -1.05 18.24 34.64
N GLU A 325 -1.55 18.43 35.86
CA GLU A 325 -0.93 17.87 37.07
C GLU A 325 -1.15 16.37 37.26
N CYS A 326 -2.32 15.86 36.87
CA CYS A 326 -2.53 14.42 36.85
C CYS A 326 -1.63 13.73 35.80
N MET A 327 -1.51 14.32 34.60
CA MET A 327 -0.79 13.72 33.47
C MET A 327 0.74 13.90 33.52
N LYS A 328 1.26 14.72 34.45
CA LYS A 328 2.71 14.86 34.75
C LYS A 328 3.29 13.54 35.27
N SER A 329 4.17 12.93 34.48
CA SER A 329 5.12 11.92 34.96
C SER A 329 6.16 12.52 35.92
N GLU A 330 6.71 11.73 36.83
CA GLU A 330 7.74 12.15 37.80
C GLU A 330 8.94 12.83 37.13
N LYS A 331 9.35 14.00 37.67
CA LYS A 331 10.61 14.66 37.27
C LYS A 331 11.80 13.88 37.81
N HIS A 332 12.71 13.44 36.96
CA HIS A 332 13.97 12.83 37.38
C HIS A 332 15.07 13.89 37.45
N VAL A 333 15.42 14.32 38.65
CA VAL A 333 16.48 15.30 38.91
C VAL A 333 17.82 14.59 39.07
N LYS A 334 18.83 15.03 38.33
CA LYS A 334 20.19 14.48 38.35
C LYS A 334 21.18 15.59 38.66
N VAL A 335 21.69 15.57 39.89
CA VAL A 335 22.74 16.49 40.34
C VAL A 335 24.11 15.99 39.89
N ARG A 336 24.93 16.88 39.35
CA ARG A 336 26.33 16.63 38.96
C ARG A 336 27.21 17.71 39.57
N GLU A 337 28.19 17.29 40.37
CA GLU A 337 29.20 18.20 40.93
C GLU A 337 30.48 18.09 40.11
N VAL A 338 30.92 19.22 39.54
CA VAL A 338 32.07 19.33 38.64
C VAL A 338 33.10 20.26 39.29
N PRO A 339 34.30 19.78 39.65
CA PRO A 339 35.35 20.62 40.21
C PRO A 339 36.00 21.46 39.11
N THR A 340 36.01 22.78 39.28
CA THR A 340 36.69 23.74 38.40
C THR A 340 37.79 24.50 39.16
N ALA A 341 38.56 25.33 38.45
CA ALA A 341 39.65 26.11 39.05
C ALA A 341 39.17 27.09 40.14
N GLU A 342 37.97 27.64 39.99
CA GLU A 342 37.42 28.70 40.84
C GLU A 342 36.53 28.19 41.99
N GLY A 343 36.06 26.93 41.91
CA GLY A 343 35.12 26.37 42.87
C GLY A 343 34.66 24.96 42.54
N THR A 344 33.51 24.57 43.09
CA THR A 344 32.76 23.40 42.65
C THR A 344 31.47 23.88 42.00
N LEU A 345 31.27 23.55 40.73
CA LEU A 345 30.02 23.78 40.02
C LEU A 345 29.06 22.65 40.35
N ARG A 346 27.91 22.97 40.94
CA ARG A 346 26.80 22.03 41.08
C ARG A 346 25.76 22.33 40.01
N LEU A 347 25.70 21.43 39.03
CA LEU A 347 24.76 21.43 37.91
C LEU A 347 23.57 20.54 38.27
N THR A 348 22.36 21.09 38.13
CA THR A 348 21.12 20.33 38.33
C THR A 348 20.46 20.08 36.97
N GLU A 349 20.55 18.84 36.46
CA GLU A 349 19.87 18.37 35.24
C GLU A 349 18.48 17.84 35.61
N THR A 350 17.42 18.58 35.32
CA THR A 350 16.03 18.09 35.50
C THR A 350 15.53 17.47 34.21
N LEU A 351 15.22 16.16 34.22
CA LEU A 351 14.50 15.52 33.13
C LEU A 351 12.99 15.58 33.39
N THR A 352 12.26 16.16 32.43
CA THR A 352 10.80 16.15 32.35
C THR A 352 10.38 15.09 31.34
N PRO A 353 9.84 13.93 31.76
CA PRO A 353 9.38 12.92 30.80
C PRO A 353 8.15 13.42 30.04
N TYR A 354 7.96 12.89 28.83
CA TYR A 354 6.82 13.21 27.99
C TYR A 354 5.53 12.56 28.50
N ILE A 355 4.40 13.18 28.18
CA ILE A 355 3.06 12.68 28.47
C ILE A 355 2.69 11.63 27.41
N THR A 356 2.52 10.38 27.83
CA THR A 356 2.12 9.25 26.97
C THR A 356 0.76 8.69 27.38
N LEU A 357 0.21 7.78 26.58
CA LEU A 357 -1.07 7.10 26.86
C LEU A 357 -1.08 6.47 28.27
N GLU A 358 0.02 5.84 28.69
CA GLU A 358 0.17 5.27 30.02
C GLU A 358 -0.02 6.30 31.16
N ASN A 359 0.30 7.59 30.95
CA ASN A 359 0.06 8.63 31.94
C ASN A 359 -1.42 9.01 32.00
N LEU A 360 -2.12 8.98 30.86
CA LEU A 360 -3.57 9.24 30.80
C LEU A 360 -4.37 8.08 31.42
N GLU A 361 -3.95 6.83 31.22
CA GLU A 361 -4.53 5.65 31.87
C GLU A 361 -4.49 5.72 33.41
N ARG A 362 -3.41 6.31 33.96
CA ARG A 362 -3.21 6.55 35.41
C ARG A 362 -4.12 7.66 35.98
N CYS A 363 -4.83 8.40 35.13
CA CYS A 363 -5.72 9.50 35.50
C CYS A 363 -7.20 9.12 35.36
N PRO A 364 -7.77 8.29 36.26
CA PRO A 364 -9.12 7.74 36.10
C PRO A 364 -10.19 8.83 35.93
N LYS A 365 -10.13 9.93 36.71
CA LYS A 365 -11.05 11.07 36.54
C LYS A 365 -11.10 11.58 35.09
N ILE A 366 -9.92 11.81 34.49
CA ILE A 366 -9.79 12.45 33.19
C ILE A 366 -10.07 11.45 32.07
N ARG A 367 -9.60 10.20 32.22
CA ARG A 367 -9.92 9.06 31.36
C ARG A 367 -11.44 8.85 31.25
N ASP A 368 -12.12 8.76 32.39
CA ASP A 368 -13.55 8.43 32.42
C ASP A 368 -14.38 9.62 31.91
N ALA A 369 -13.99 10.86 32.23
CA ALA A 369 -14.59 12.07 31.67
C ALA A 369 -14.38 12.20 30.15
N LEU A 370 -13.21 11.81 29.61
CA LEU A 370 -12.99 11.73 28.17
C LEU A 370 -13.90 10.70 27.49
N VAL A 371 -14.03 9.49 28.07
CA VAL A 371 -14.89 8.43 27.52
C VAL A 371 -16.37 8.80 27.57
N GLU A 372 -16.80 9.62 28.54
CA GLU A 372 -18.18 10.12 28.64
C GLU A 372 -18.45 11.34 27.73
N ASN A 373 -17.52 12.31 27.66
CA ASN A 373 -17.76 13.60 26.99
C ASN A 373 -17.30 13.67 25.53
N VAL A 374 -16.37 12.81 25.07
CA VAL A 374 -15.96 12.76 23.66
C VAL A 374 -17.13 12.33 22.77
N ARG A 375 -17.48 13.19 21.81
CA ARG A 375 -18.62 12.97 20.91
C ARG A 375 -18.20 12.22 19.67
N TYR A 376 -18.95 11.17 19.35
CA TYR A 376 -18.89 10.51 18.05
C TYR A 376 -19.12 11.49 16.89
N GLU A 377 -18.11 11.65 16.05
CA GLU A 377 -18.30 12.28 14.75
C GLU A 377 -19.07 11.33 13.80
N SER A 378 -20.04 11.88 13.08
CA SER A 378 -20.86 11.09 12.14
C SER A 378 -20.17 11.00 10.78
N GLU A 379 -19.42 9.92 10.54
CA GLU A 379 -18.77 9.61 9.25
C GLU A 379 -19.74 9.42 8.05
N VAL A 380 -21.03 9.66 8.26
CA VAL A 380 -22.14 9.31 7.37
C VAL A 380 -23.13 10.46 7.24
N GLU A 381 -23.44 10.82 6.00
CA GLU A 381 -24.43 11.84 5.62
C GLU A 381 -25.63 11.16 4.92
N LEU A 382 -26.85 11.40 5.38
CA LEU A 382 -28.07 10.87 4.74
C LEU A 382 -28.59 11.86 3.67
N MET A 383 -28.06 11.73 2.46
CA MET A 383 -28.43 12.57 1.32
C MET A 383 -29.80 12.19 0.70
N SER A 384 -30.40 13.13 -0.03
CA SER A 384 -31.63 12.89 -0.80
C SER A 384 -31.37 12.02 -2.04
N GLU A 385 -32.33 11.17 -2.39
CA GLU A 385 -32.30 10.35 -3.63
C GLU A 385 -32.14 11.19 -4.92
N LYS A 386 -32.43 12.51 -4.84
CA LYS A 386 -32.15 13.48 -5.91
C LYS A 386 -30.67 13.59 -6.30
N GLU A 387 -29.75 13.25 -5.39
CA GLU A 387 -28.30 13.26 -5.63
C GLU A 387 -27.77 12.00 -6.33
N VAL A 388 -28.66 11.08 -6.72
CA VAL A 388 -28.30 9.85 -7.43
C VAL A 388 -29.04 9.75 -8.76
N THR A 389 -28.30 9.65 -9.85
CA THR A 389 -28.82 9.18 -11.14
C THR A 389 -28.46 7.71 -11.31
N PHE A 390 -29.48 6.84 -11.41
CA PHE A 390 -29.32 5.44 -11.79
C PHE A 390 -30.01 5.19 -13.13
N HIS A 391 -29.27 4.66 -14.10
CA HIS A 391 -29.76 4.36 -15.44
C HIS A 391 -29.33 2.96 -15.88
N MET A 392 -30.30 2.13 -16.26
CA MET A 392 -30.06 0.90 -17.02
C MET A 392 -30.16 1.27 -18.50
N LEU A 393 -29.06 1.11 -19.23
CA LEU A 393 -28.99 1.34 -20.67
C LEU A 393 -29.53 0.12 -21.42
N SER A 394 -30.35 0.37 -22.43
CA SER A 394 -30.86 -0.62 -23.37
C SER A 394 -30.34 -0.33 -24.78
N ASP A 395 -30.37 -1.32 -25.68
CA ASP A 395 -30.01 -1.17 -27.11
C ASP A 395 -30.79 -0.06 -27.86
N ASN A 396 -31.89 0.47 -27.31
CA ASN A 396 -32.71 1.53 -27.90
C ASN A 396 -32.05 2.93 -27.78
N TYR A 397 -31.55 3.44 -28.91
CA TYR A 397 -30.97 4.78 -29.07
C TYR A 397 -31.79 5.92 -28.46
N ASN A 398 -33.09 6.00 -28.73
CA ASN A 398 -33.92 7.12 -28.27
C ASN A 398 -34.12 7.11 -26.74
N PHE A 399 -34.15 5.91 -26.13
CA PHE A 399 -34.24 5.75 -24.69
C PHE A 399 -32.91 6.11 -24.02
N ALA A 400 -31.79 5.59 -24.54
CA ALA A 400 -30.44 5.93 -24.09
C ALA A 400 -30.17 7.44 -24.20
N TRP A 401 -30.44 8.06 -25.34
CA TRP A 401 -30.31 9.51 -25.54
C TRP A 401 -31.06 10.32 -24.48
N LYS A 402 -32.33 9.97 -24.22
CA LYS A 402 -33.16 10.66 -23.20
C LYS A 402 -32.60 10.51 -21.79
N GLN A 403 -32.07 9.33 -21.43
CA GLN A 403 -31.38 9.11 -20.16
C GLN A 403 -30.09 9.95 -20.05
N MET A 404 -29.21 9.90 -21.06
CA MET A 404 -27.93 10.61 -21.03
C MET A 404 -28.13 12.14 -21.00
N MET A 405 -29.10 12.68 -21.75
CA MET A 405 -29.47 14.10 -21.66
C MET A 405 -30.07 14.47 -20.30
N GLY A 406 -30.85 13.57 -19.69
CA GLY A 406 -31.32 13.72 -18.31
C GLY A 406 -30.16 13.79 -17.30
N THR A 407 -29.12 12.98 -17.50
CA THR A 407 -27.90 13.02 -16.66
C THR A 407 -27.17 14.37 -16.80
N ARG A 408 -26.97 14.86 -18.03
CA ARG A 408 -26.32 16.16 -18.32
C ARG A 408 -27.08 17.35 -17.70
N ALA A 409 -28.41 17.28 -17.65
CA ALA A 409 -29.25 18.31 -17.08
C ALA A 409 -29.26 18.31 -15.54
N ARG A 410 -29.27 17.13 -14.90
CA ARG A 410 -29.34 17.03 -13.43
C ARG A 410 -28.00 17.24 -12.72
N ARG A 411 -26.89 16.77 -13.31
CA ARG A 411 -25.54 16.81 -12.72
C ARG A 411 -25.45 16.29 -11.27
N THR A 412 -26.16 15.20 -10.98
CA THR A 412 -26.23 14.59 -9.63
C THR A 412 -24.86 14.15 -9.10
N LYS A 413 -24.60 14.31 -7.80
CA LYS A 413 -23.33 13.92 -7.14
C LYS A 413 -22.88 12.49 -7.47
N PHE A 414 -23.81 11.55 -7.55
CA PHE A 414 -23.55 10.18 -7.97
C PHE A 414 -24.26 9.86 -9.29
N VAL A 415 -23.53 9.27 -10.23
CA VAL A 415 -24.05 8.79 -11.52
C VAL A 415 -23.66 7.33 -11.69
N CYS A 416 -24.65 6.45 -11.75
CA CYS A 416 -24.49 5.04 -12.05
C CYS A 416 -25.21 4.72 -13.37
N ILE A 417 -24.44 4.18 -14.31
CA ILE A 417 -24.92 3.73 -15.62
C ILE A 417 -24.61 2.24 -15.67
N ASN A 418 -25.64 1.41 -15.65
CA ASN A 418 -25.53 -0.03 -15.81
C ASN A 418 -25.77 -0.41 -17.28
N ASP A 419 -24.91 -1.27 -17.79
CA ASP A 419 -25.09 -1.93 -19.08
C ASP A 419 -26.11 -3.08 -18.95
N ASP A 420 -27.27 -2.96 -19.60
CA ASP A 420 -28.22 -4.04 -19.88
C ASP A 420 -28.47 -4.15 -21.40
N MET A 421 -27.42 -3.85 -22.17
CA MET A 421 -27.38 -3.92 -23.62
C MET A 421 -26.98 -5.33 -24.07
N LYS A 422 -27.44 -5.75 -25.24
CA LYS A 422 -27.16 -7.09 -25.80
C LYS A 422 -26.49 -6.99 -27.15
N PHE A 423 -27.01 -6.10 -27.99
CA PHE A 423 -26.46 -5.80 -29.30
C PHE A 423 -26.47 -4.28 -29.54
N PRO A 424 -25.71 -3.51 -28.72
CA PRO A 424 -25.74 -2.06 -28.77
C PRO A 424 -25.24 -1.56 -30.13
N SER A 425 -26.00 -0.65 -30.74
CA SER A 425 -25.54 0.05 -31.94
C SER A 425 -24.36 0.96 -31.63
N SER A 426 -23.48 1.18 -32.61
CA SER A 426 -22.37 2.13 -32.51
C SER A 426 -22.83 3.53 -32.08
N ALA A 427 -24.03 3.93 -32.46
CA ALA A 427 -24.66 5.19 -32.06
C ALA A 427 -24.96 5.24 -30.55
N VAL A 428 -25.45 4.16 -29.92
CA VAL A 428 -25.65 4.09 -28.45
C VAL A 428 -24.31 4.22 -27.73
N SER A 429 -23.29 3.47 -28.17
CA SER A 429 -21.94 3.56 -27.62
C SER A 429 -21.32 4.95 -27.78
N GLN A 430 -21.61 5.64 -28.89
CA GLN A 430 -21.17 7.01 -29.13
C GLN A 430 -21.82 8.01 -28.17
N ILE A 431 -23.14 7.95 -27.93
CA ILE A 431 -23.80 8.86 -26.96
C ILE A 431 -23.20 8.69 -25.56
N LEU A 432 -22.91 7.45 -25.14
CA LEU A 432 -22.29 7.20 -23.85
C LEU A 432 -20.87 7.80 -23.76
N HIS A 433 -20.09 7.72 -24.85
CA HIS A 433 -18.78 8.38 -24.91
C HIS A 433 -18.89 9.91 -24.92
N GLU A 434 -19.86 10.48 -25.63
CA GLU A 434 -20.15 11.92 -25.64
C GLU A 434 -20.63 12.43 -24.28
N LEU A 435 -21.42 11.63 -23.53
CA LEU A 435 -21.77 11.94 -22.15
C LEU A 435 -20.51 12.07 -21.31
N PHE A 436 -19.66 11.05 -21.30
CA PHE A 436 -18.43 11.03 -20.51
C PHE A 436 -17.51 12.20 -20.88
N LEU A 437 -17.26 12.45 -22.16
CA LEU A 437 -16.45 13.61 -22.60
C LEU A 437 -17.09 14.96 -22.22
N SER A 438 -18.42 15.06 -22.12
CA SER A 438 -19.11 16.31 -21.78
C SER A 438 -19.19 16.64 -20.29
N ILE A 439 -18.95 15.66 -19.40
CA ILE A 439 -18.94 15.86 -17.93
C ILE A 439 -17.50 15.70 -17.38
N TRP A 440 -16.74 14.74 -17.90
CA TRP A 440 -15.38 14.39 -17.50
C TRP A 440 -14.43 14.40 -18.73
N PRO A 441 -14.14 15.58 -19.34
CA PRO A 441 -13.28 15.69 -20.52
C PRO A 441 -11.80 15.33 -20.27
N LYS A 442 -11.37 15.29 -19.00
CA LYS A 442 -10.03 14.84 -18.61
C LYS A 442 -10.07 13.33 -18.36
N ARG A 443 -9.42 12.57 -19.24
CA ARG A 443 -9.26 11.11 -19.09
C ARG A 443 -8.48 10.76 -17.84
N SER A 444 -8.85 9.64 -17.22
CA SER A 444 -8.10 8.99 -16.13
C SER A 444 -6.78 8.41 -16.64
N GLN A 445 -5.78 8.28 -15.76
CA GLN A 445 -4.50 7.62 -16.07
C GLN A 445 -4.66 6.13 -16.44
N PHE A 446 -5.80 5.52 -16.10
CA PHE A 446 -6.15 4.14 -16.42
C PHE A 446 -6.87 3.99 -17.78
N GLU A 447 -7.16 5.09 -18.48
CA GLU A 447 -7.74 5.05 -19.82
C GLU A 447 -6.67 4.95 -20.92
N LEU A 448 -7.03 4.32 -22.04
CA LEU A 448 -6.19 4.32 -23.23
C LEU A 448 -6.13 5.72 -23.88
N PRO A 449 -5.02 6.08 -24.56
CA PRO A 449 -4.93 7.25 -25.43
C PRO A 449 -6.05 7.30 -26.50
N TYR A 450 -6.41 8.50 -26.96
CA TYR A 450 -7.50 8.71 -27.95
C TYR A 450 -7.43 7.85 -29.22
N HIS A 451 -6.22 7.53 -29.68
CA HIS A 451 -5.98 6.72 -30.89
C HIS A 451 -5.92 5.20 -30.61
N LEU A 452 -6.01 4.76 -29.35
CA LEU A 452 -6.00 3.36 -28.96
C LEU A 452 -7.37 2.94 -28.40
N LYS A 453 -7.77 1.72 -28.73
CA LYS A 453 -8.93 1.03 -28.16
C LYS A 453 -8.48 -0.35 -27.70
N ASN A 454 -9.12 -0.89 -26.66
CA ASN A 454 -8.87 -2.27 -26.30
C ASN A 454 -9.36 -3.18 -27.44
N ARG A 455 -8.51 -4.11 -27.89
CA ARG A 455 -8.77 -5.01 -29.01
C ARG A 455 -9.42 -6.33 -28.59
N TYR A 456 -9.33 -6.67 -27.30
CA TYR A 456 -9.78 -7.95 -26.75
C TYR A 456 -10.63 -7.67 -25.51
N ALA A 457 -11.87 -8.13 -25.50
CA ALA A 457 -12.74 -7.99 -24.34
C ALA A 457 -12.26 -8.88 -23.18
N HIS A 458 -11.62 -10.01 -23.49
CA HIS A 458 -11.21 -11.01 -22.51
C HIS A 458 -9.72 -11.40 -22.64
N ILE A 459 -9.16 -11.94 -21.56
CA ILE A 459 -7.73 -12.22 -21.44
C ILE A 459 -7.29 -13.47 -22.23
N ASP A 460 -8.20 -14.42 -22.43
CA ASP A 460 -8.03 -15.60 -23.28
C ASP A 460 -7.98 -15.22 -24.78
N GLU A 461 -8.83 -14.29 -25.23
CA GLU A 461 -8.74 -13.72 -26.59
C GLU A 461 -7.36 -13.09 -26.85
N TYR A 462 -6.88 -12.30 -25.87
CA TYR A 462 -5.55 -11.68 -25.90
C TYR A 462 -4.44 -12.74 -25.95
N ASN A 463 -4.50 -13.75 -25.07
CA ASN A 463 -3.52 -14.83 -25.02
C ASN A 463 -3.48 -15.61 -26.33
N ALA A 464 -4.64 -16.04 -26.86
CA ALA A 464 -4.74 -16.75 -28.12
C ALA A 464 -4.27 -15.89 -29.32
N ALA A 465 -4.44 -14.57 -29.28
CA ALA A 465 -3.86 -13.67 -30.28
C ALA A 465 -2.33 -13.53 -30.14
N GLN A 466 -1.82 -13.50 -28.91
CA GLN A 466 -0.39 -13.44 -28.62
C GLN A 466 0.34 -14.75 -28.98
N GLU A 467 -0.26 -15.91 -28.72
CA GLU A 467 0.23 -17.22 -29.19
C GLU A 467 0.30 -17.29 -30.71
N ARG A 468 -0.78 -16.91 -31.41
CA ARG A 468 -0.78 -16.81 -32.89
C ARG A 468 0.31 -15.86 -33.40
N ARG A 469 0.58 -14.75 -32.72
CA ARG A 469 1.68 -13.82 -33.05
C ARG A 469 3.06 -14.45 -32.81
N GLN A 470 3.25 -15.17 -31.70
CA GLN A 470 4.51 -15.88 -31.41
C GLN A 470 4.77 -16.99 -32.43
N ILE A 471 3.76 -17.79 -32.78
CA ILE A 471 3.84 -18.83 -33.81
C ILE A 471 4.20 -18.20 -35.17
N ALA A 472 3.56 -17.09 -35.55
CA ALA A 472 3.89 -16.38 -36.79
C ALA A 472 5.34 -15.83 -36.79
N VAL A 473 5.85 -15.33 -35.67
CA VAL A 473 7.26 -14.91 -35.52
C VAL A 473 8.21 -16.09 -35.62
N TRP A 474 7.92 -17.22 -34.98
CA TRP A 474 8.72 -18.45 -35.11
C TRP A 474 8.76 -18.96 -36.55
N ILE A 475 7.63 -18.99 -37.24
CA ILE A 475 7.57 -19.35 -38.67
C ILE A 475 8.39 -18.38 -39.52
N ALA A 476 8.27 -17.07 -39.28
CA ALA A 476 9.01 -16.03 -40.00
C ALA A 476 10.53 -16.05 -39.75
N LEU A 477 11.00 -16.63 -38.65
CA LEU A 477 12.42 -16.86 -38.37
C LEU A 477 12.92 -18.22 -38.91
N MET A 478 12.11 -19.27 -38.78
CA MET A 478 12.49 -20.63 -39.18
C MET A 478 12.49 -20.83 -40.70
N ILE A 479 11.59 -20.18 -41.45
CA ILE A 479 11.59 -20.24 -42.93
C ILE A 479 12.90 -19.72 -43.54
N PRO A 480 13.39 -18.50 -43.26
CA PRO A 480 14.65 -18.02 -43.84
C PRO A 480 15.87 -18.80 -43.32
N LEU A 481 15.86 -19.31 -42.08
CA LEU A 481 16.89 -20.22 -41.60
C LEU A 481 16.91 -21.55 -42.39
N LEU A 482 15.75 -22.13 -42.68
CA LEU A 482 15.63 -23.33 -43.50
C LEU A 482 16.10 -23.08 -44.94
N VAL A 483 15.70 -21.96 -45.55
CA VAL A 483 16.14 -21.56 -46.90
C VAL A 483 17.66 -21.36 -46.94
N ALA A 484 18.23 -20.66 -45.97
CA ALA A 484 19.69 -20.47 -45.86
C ALA A 484 20.45 -21.78 -45.59
N PHE A 485 19.84 -22.75 -44.91
CA PHE A 485 20.40 -24.08 -44.71
C PHE A 485 20.32 -24.96 -45.97
N VAL A 486 19.23 -24.87 -46.75
CA VAL A 486 19.08 -25.58 -48.03
C VAL A 486 20.10 -25.04 -49.04
N PHE A 487 20.09 -23.73 -49.30
CA PHE A 487 20.98 -23.06 -50.25
C PHE A 487 22.38 -22.75 -49.67
N ARG A 488 22.83 -23.51 -48.67
CA ARG A 488 24.07 -23.25 -47.91
C ARG A 488 25.36 -23.42 -48.72
N ALA A 489 25.30 -24.08 -49.88
CA ALA A 489 26.44 -24.27 -50.77
C ALA A 489 26.53 -23.11 -51.77
N GLU A 490 25.40 -22.70 -52.30
CA GLU A 490 25.19 -21.59 -53.24
C GLU A 490 25.48 -20.26 -52.57
N LEU A 491 24.98 -20.04 -51.35
CA LEU A 491 25.32 -18.90 -50.50
C LEU A 491 26.81 -18.84 -50.19
N ARG A 492 27.44 -19.99 -49.89
CA ARG A 492 28.90 -20.07 -49.70
C ARG A 492 29.66 -19.77 -50.98
N ALA A 493 29.20 -20.24 -52.13
CA ALA A 493 29.83 -19.95 -53.42
C ALA A 493 29.74 -18.46 -53.78
N MET A 494 28.59 -17.82 -53.56
CA MET A 494 28.44 -16.37 -53.76
C MET A 494 29.31 -15.54 -52.81
N LEU A 495 29.34 -15.88 -51.52
CA LEU A 495 30.15 -15.16 -50.54
C LEU A 495 31.66 -15.36 -50.76
N ALA A 496 32.10 -16.59 -51.05
CA ALA A 496 33.49 -16.87 -51.42
C ALA A 496 33.90 -16.14 -52.72
N PHE A 497 32.98 -15.93 -53.66
CA PHE A 497 33.23 -15.08 -54.84
C PHE A 497 33.48 -13.61 -54.46
N GLN A 498 32.77 -13.08 -53.44
CA GLN A 498 32.99 -11.73 -52.94
C GLN A 498 34.32 -11.59 -52.20
N ASP A 499 34.72 -12.60 -51.42
CA ASP A 499 36.02 -12.61 -50.73
C ASP A 499 37.19 -12.77 -51.70
N ILE A 500 37.06 -13.62 -52.73
CA ILE A 500 38.03 -13.72 -53.84
C ILE A 500 38.10 -12.40 -54.63
N ALA A 501 36.98 -11.71 -54.83
CA ALA A 501 36.96 -10.40 -55.49
C ALA A 501 37.68 -9.32 -54.65
N ARG A 502 37.48 -9.30 -53.32
CA ARG A 502 38.22 -8.42 -52.40
C ARG A 502 39.72 -8.69 -52.41
N ALA A 503 40.12 -9.95 -52.22
CA ALA A 503 41.53 -10.34 -52.20
C ALA A 503 42.25 -10.00 -53.52
N ARG A 504 41.55 -10.10 -54.67
CA ARG A 504 42.07 -9.64 -55.97
C ARG A 504 42.19 -8.12 -56.08
N ALA A 505 41.26 -7.36 -55.51
CA ALA A 505 41.34 -5.90 -55.48
C ALA A 505 42.51 -5.40 -54.61
N GLU A 506 42.71 -6.02 -53.44
CA GLU A 506 43.87 -5.73 -52.57
C GLU A 506 45.20 -6.13 -53.21
N SER A 507 45.26 -7.30 -53.86
CA SER A 507 46.47 -7.71 -54.61
C SER A 507 46.78 -6.75 -55.77
N ALA A 508 45.75 -6.25 -56.46
CA ALA A 508 45.92 -5.29 -57.56
C ALA A 508 46.44 -3.93 -57.06
N SER A 509 45.99 -3.44 -55.90
CA SER A 509 46.50 -2.19 -55.33
C SER A 509 47.95 -2.31 -54.84
N GLN A 510 48.33 -3.45 -54.25
CA GLN A 510 49.73 -3.73 -53.89
C GLN A 510 50.65 -3.80 -55.12
N LEU A 511 50.19 -4.42 -56.21
CA LEU A 511 50.97 -4.53 -57.46
C LEU A 511 51.14 -3.16 -58.13
N ALA A 512 50.11 -2.30 -58.08
CA ALA A 512 50.20 -0.90 -58.53
C ALA A 512 51.19 -0.07 -57.69
N GLN A 513 51.17 -0.20 -56.36
CA GLN A 513 52.14 0.44 -55.46
C GLN A 513 53.58 -0.05 -55.72
N GLY A 514 53.77 -1.35 -55.96
CA GLY A 514 55.06 -1.91 -56.33
C GLY A 514 55.60 -1.36 -57.66
N PHE A 515 54.72 -1.14 -58.65
CA PHE A 515 55.11 -0.51 -59.92
C PHE A 515 55.53 0.96 -59.75
N GLN A 516 54.86 1.72 -58.87
CA GLN A 516 55.25 3.09 -58.54
C GLN A 516 56.62 3.13 -57.83
N GLN A 517 56.84 2.27 -56.84
CA GLN A 517 58.13 2.17 -56.14
C GLN A 517 59.28 1.65 -57.00
N ALA A 518 59.00 0.97 -58.13
CA ALA A 518 59.99 0.66 -59.15
C ALA A 518 60.33 1.89 -60.01
N GLN A 519 59.31 2.62 -60.49
CA GLN A 519 59.51 3.85 -61.27
C GLN A 519 60.16 5.01 -60.47
N GLU A 520 60.13 4.96 -59.14
CA GLU A 520 60.86 5.88 -58.25
C GLU A 520 62.29 5.42 -57.92
N LYS A 521 62.73 4.25 -58.41
CA LYS A 521 64.11 3.74 -58.28
C LYS A 521 64.92 3.76 -59.57
N ASP A 522 64.24 3.79 -60.72
CA ASP A 522 64.86 4.00 -62.05
C ASP A 522 64.92 5.50 -62.43
N LYS A 523 65.07 6.39 -61.43
CA LYS A 523 65.18 7.86 -61.55
C LYS A 523 66.19 8.43 -60.55
#